data_AF-A0A0S8IPA7-F1
#
_entry.id   AF-A0A0S8IPA7-F1
#
_cell.length_a   1.000
_cell.length_b   1.000
_cell.length_c   1.000
_cell.angle_alpha   90.00
_cell.angle_beta   90.00
_cell.angle_gamma   90.00
#
_symmetry.space_group_name_H-M   'P 1'
#
loop_
_entity.id
_entity.type
_entity.pdbx_description
1 polymer ?
#
loop_
_entity_poly.entity_id
_entity_poly.type
_entity_poly.pdbx_seq_one_letter_code
_entity_poly.pdbx_strand_id
1 'polypeptide(L)'
;MTRYLSMTMVLGLMLVTGCAEEQGTGLFGLGPKPAPAPQTVLPLDEPEGWERAIPNYPIRLYVRENLYLYLAQKADLYNDYGFRRLAHGIYRPNLLGEPTVVVDAYIMDLPLHAYGIFSVERNRSDKMVKIGGGGHLGEKECVFWKGNHFVRVKLMADVENAEEVLKGFAVKTEKNIVGPVTIPELAFFPVEKRTPAGDSYHVDDLMGYDFLGRGFTVEYDLEGTKATMFLAILPPDVVGKQPEGGPPVPGITTTAYIKLRRALLGAGETPQVLPGPWQHAYRASEPKLGTGLVARKGRCIAGIFGCPDEKLALQMTSELAQKLP
;
A
#
# COMPACT_ATOMS: atom_id res chain seq x y z
N MET A 1 81.42 18.93 11.77
CA MET A 1 80.11 18.48 11.23
C MET A 1 79.42 19.71 10.65
N THR A 2 79.81 20.15 9.46
CA THR A 2 79.34 19.65 8.15
C THR A 2 77.89 20.08 7.89
N ARG A 3 77.77 21.13 7.06
CA ARG A 3 76.58 21.62 6.35
C ARG A 3 75.85 20.50 5.61
N TYR A 4 74.54 20.62 5.37
CA TYR A 4 73.87 20.23 4.11
C TYR A 4 72.43 20.82 4.11
N LEU A 5 72.14 21.68 3.11
CA LEU A 5 71.06 21.56 2.09
C LEU A 5 69.67 22.04 2.56
N SER A 6 68.78 22.66 1.78
CA SER A 6 68.64 22.97 0.35
C SER A 6 67.47 23.99 0.27
N MET A 7 67.60 25.13 -0.43
CA MET A 7 67.15 25.34 -1.83
C MET A 7 65.62 25.52 -1.96
N THR A 8 65.15 26.78 -2.03
CA THR A 8 64.46 27.44 -3.20
C THR A 8 63.06 26.86 -3.52
N MET A 9 61.99 27.58 -3.88
CA MET A 9 61.83 28.68 -4.84
C MET A 9 60.31 29.04 -4.98
N VAL A 10 59.99 30.29 -5.40
CA VAL A 10 58.79 30.80 -6.13
C VAL A 10 57.42 30.77 -5.40
N LEU A 11 56.84 31.90 -4.98
CA LEU A 11 56.12 32.96 -5.73
C LEU A 11 54.83 32.47 -6.44
N GLY A 12 53.67 32.97 -6.00
CA GLY A 12 52.38 32.66 -6.63
C GLY A 12 51.27 33.53 -6.09
N LEU A 13 51.35 34.82 -6.37
CA LEU A 13 50.28 35.80 -6.16
C LEU A 13 49.18 35.55 -7.21
N MET A 14 47.97 35.20 -6.76
CA MET A 14 46.74 35.43 -7.53
C MET A 14 45.69 36.04 -6.60
N LEU A 15 45.58 37.36 -6.68
CA LEU A 15 44.37 38.08 -6.35
C LEU A 15 43.42 37.94 -7.54
N VAL A 16 42.32 37.21 -7.36
CA VAL A 16 41.15 37.35 -8.23
C VAL A 16 40.01 37.87 -7.38
N THR A 17 39.60 39.07 -7.75
CA THR A 17 38.49 39.87 -7.28
C THR A 17 37.18 39.09 -7.26
N GLY A 18 36.62 38.88 -6.07
CA GLY A 18 35.24 38.44 -5.90
C GLY A 18 34.30 39.61 -6.17
N CYS A 19 33.55 39.53 -7.27
CA CYS A 19 32.41 40.40 -7.54
C CYS A 19 31.36 40.20 -6.44
N ALA A 20 31.01 41.29 -5.76
CA ALA A 20 29.76 41.38 -5.04
C ALA A 20 28.62 41.39 -6.06
N GLU A 21 27.70 40.44 -5.97
CA GLU A 21 26.43 40.49 -6.69
C GLU A 21 25.32 40.61 -5.65
N GLU A 22 24.59 41.73 -5.77
CA GLU A 22 23.57 42.19 -4.86
C GLU A 22 22.33 41.30 -4.86
N GLN A 23 21.68 41.33 -3.70
CA GLN A 23 20.48 40.63 -3.34
C GLN A 23 19.29 41.09 -4.18
N GLY A 24 18.78 40.20 -5.04
CA GLY A 24 17.45 40.28 -5.61
C GLY A 24 16.41 39.75 -4.61
N THR A 25 15.61 40.64 -4.03
CA THR A 25 14.41 40.34 -3.25
C THR A 25 13.42 39.50 -4.04
N GLY A 26 13.25 38.23 -3.64
CA GLY A 26 12.28 37.28 -4.20
C GLY A 26 11.31 36.81 -3.12
N LEU A 27 10.08 37.28 -3.23
CA LEU A 27 8.93 37.05 -2.38
C LEU A 27 8.36 35.61 -2.52
N PHE A 28 9.02 34.57 -1.98
CA PHE A 28 8.44 33.22 -1.90
C PHE A 28 8.89 32.50 -0.62
N GLY A 29 8.21 32.80 0.49
CA GLY A 29 8.25 32.00 1.70
C GLY A 29 7.18 30.92 1.66
N LEU A 30 7.55 29.72 2.13
CA LEU A 30 6.78 28.47 2.21
C LEU A 30 6.87 27.55 0.98
N GLY A 31 8.10 27.13 0.66
CA GLY A 31 8.28 25.75 0.18
C GLY A 31 7.69 24.76 1.22
N PRO A 32 7.27 23.55 0.81
CA PRO A 32 6.66 22.59 1.72
C PRO A 32 7.57 22.39 2.92
N LYS A 33 7.02 22.62 4.12
CA LYS A 33 7.69 22.35 5.40
C LYS A 33 8.33 20.97 5.28
N PRO A 34 9.66 20.83 5.47
CA PRO A 34 10.30 19.53 5.39
C PRO A 34 9.58 18.59 6.36
N ALA A 35 9.16 17.43 5.86
CA ALA A 35 8.59 16.39 6.70
C ALA A 35 9.55 16.11 7.86
N PRO A 36 9.07 15.97 9.10
CA PRO A 36 9.94 15.71 10.24
C PRO A 36 10.83 14.49 9.96
N ALA A 37 12.08 14.58 10.43
CA ALA A 37 13.04 13.51 10.30
C ALA A 37 12.49 12.19 10.90
N PRO A 38 12.85 11.02 10.32
CA PRO A 38 12.19 9.71 10.53
C PRO A 38 12.25 9.10 11.94
N GLN A 39 12.71 9.85 12.95
CA GLN A 39 12.84 9.38 14.33
C GLN A 39 11.51 9.42 15.11
N THR A 40 10.43 9.96 14.53
CA THR A 40 9.21 10.29 15.30
C THR A 40 8.16 9.19 15.37
N VAL A 41 8.20 8.16 14.52
CA VAL A 41 7.07 7.19 14.44
C VAL A 41 7.23 6.03 15.41
N LEU A 42 8.46 5.52 15.61
CA LEU A 42 8.71 4.51 16.62
C LEU A 42 8.30 5.03 18.01
N PRO A 43 7.83 4.17 18.93
CA PRO A 43 7.46 4.56 20.29
C PRO A 43 8.54 5.45 20.91
N LEU A 44 8.20 6.71 21.15
CA LEU A 44 9.09 7.71 21.79
C LEU A 44 9.12 7.47 23.30
N ASP A 45 7.96 7.20 23.88
CA ASP A 45 7.80 6.65 25.22
C ASP A 45 7.53 5.15 25.08
N GLU A 46 8.46 4.30 25.50
CA GLU A 46 8.30 2.84 25.50
C GLU A 46 7.17 2.38 26.44
N PRO A 47 6.56 1.20 26.22
CA PRO A 47 5.71 0.58 27.23
C PRO A 47 6.44 0.49 28.58
N GLU A 48 5.69 0.56 29.69
CA GLU A 48 6.28 0.46 31.02
C GLU A 48 7.03 -0.87 31.17
N GLY A 49 8.24 -0.82 31.75
CA GLY A 49 9.11 -2.00 31.86
C GLY A 49 9.74 -2.42 30.53
N TRP A 50 9.81 -1.52 29.54
CA TRP A 50 10.52 -1.74 28.29
C TRP A 50 11.43 -0.56 27.98
N GLU A 51 12.53 -0.85 27.31
CA GLU A 51 13.47 0.16 26.82
C GLU A 51 14.01 -0.23 25.45
N ARG A 52 14.50 0.75 24.69
CA ARG A 52 15.23 0.48 23.45
C ARG A 52 16.51 -0.28 23.78
N ALA A 53 16.84 -1.28 22.97
CA ALA A 53 18.05 -2.08 23.13
C ALA A 53 19.34 -1.38 22.64
N ILE A 54 19.39 -0.05 22.78
CA ILE A 54 20.56 0.78 22.46
C ILE A 54 21.61 0.73 23.59
N PRO A 55 22.91 0.92 23.29
CA PRO A 55 23.48 1.21 21.97
C PRO A 55 23.68 -0.02 21.08
N ASN A 56 23.52 -1.24 21.62
CA ASN A 56 23.83 -2.49 20.92
C ASN A 56 22.98 -2.68 19.64
N TYR A 57 21.75 -2.17 19.65
CA TYR A 57 20.83 -2.23 18.52
C TYR A 57 20.31 -0.82 18.18
N PRO A 58 21.09 -0.01 17.44
CA PRO A 58 20.65 1.32 17.01
C PRO A 58 19.45 1.21 16.06
N ILE A 59 18.61 2.25 16.03
CA ILE A 59 17.53 2.35 15.05
C ILE A 59 18.13 2.25 13.66
N ARG A 60 17.63 1.30 12.88
CA ARG A 60 18.02 1.15 11.48
C ARG A 60 16.99 1.81 10.59
N LEU A 61 17.48 2.55 9.60
CA LEU A 61 16.65 3.15 8.57
C LEU A 61 16.95 2.45 7.26
N TYR A 62 15.89 1.96 6.60
CA TYR A 62 15.98 1.41 5.26
C TYR A 62 15.26 2.33 4.27
N VAL A 63 15.79 2.38 3.07
CA VAL A 63 15.26 3.09 1.90
C VAL A 63 15.07 2.08 0.78
N ARG A 64 14.39 2.48 -0.30
CA ARG A 64 14.08 1.60 -1.44
C ARG A 64 15.29 0.81 -1.92
N GLU A 65 16.44 1.47 -1.97
CA GLU A 65 17.70 0.93 -2.50
C GLU A 65 18.32 -0.15 -1.61
N ASN A 66 17.94 -0.26 -0.33
CA ASN A 66 18.55 -1.22 0.60
C ASN A 66 17.55 -2.05 1.41
N LEU A 67 16.24 -1.90 1.18
CA LEU A 67 15.20 -2.67 1.88
C LEU A 67 15.38 -4.17 1.69
N TYR A 68 15.89 -4.61 0.52
CA TYR A 68 16.16 -6.02 0.24
C TYR A 68 17.18 -6.64 1.21
N LEU A 69 18.08 -5.85 1.82
CA LEU A 69 19.00 -6.34 2.85
C LEU A 69 18.26 -6.79 4.12
N TYR A 70 17.04 -6.28 4.34
CA TYR A 70 16.19 -6.64 5.47
C TYR A 70 15.10 -7.65 5.11
N LEU A 71 14.40 -7.44 3.99
CA LEU A 71 13.24 -8.24 3.59
C LEU A 71 13.53 -9.28 2.49
N ALA A 72 14.76 -9.36 1.99
CA ALA A 72 15.10 -10.17 0.82
C ALA A 72 14.14 -9.89 -0.35
N GLN A 73 13.65 -10.94 -1.02
CA GLN A 73 12.72 -10.84 -2.16
C GLN A 73 11.40 -10.15 -1.81
N LYS A 74 11.00 -10.12 -0.53
CA LYS A 74 9.76 -9.46 -0.12
C LYS A 74 9.85 -7.93 -0.27
N ALA A 75 11.05 -7.35 -0.42
CA ALA A 75 11.21 -5.92 -0.64
C ALA A 75 10.53 -5.42 -1.93
N ASP A 76 10.44 -6.26 -2.97
CA ASP A 76 9.84 -5.88 -4.26
C ASP A 76 8.35 -5.56 -4.09
N LEU A 77 7.63 -6.39 -3.33
CA LEU A 77 6.23 -6.12 -2.97
C LEU A 77 6.08 -4.74 -2.30
N TYR A 78 6.94 -4.39 -1.35
CA TYR A 78 6.86 -3.08 -0.69
C TYR A 78 7.16 -1.95 -1.67
N ASN A 79 8.15 -2.14 -2.55
CA ASN A 79 8.54 -1.17 -3.57
C ASN A 79 7.42 -0.90 -4.59
N ASP A 80 6.69 -1.94 -5.01
CA ASP A 80 5.53 -1.85 -5.89
C ASP A 80 4.40 -1.04 -5.23
N TYR A 81 4.21 -1.20 -3.92
CA TYR A 81 3.30 -0.37 -3.13
C TYR A 81 3.91 1.00 -2.78
N GLY A 82 4.91 1.48 -3.51
CA GLY A 82 5.46 2.82 -3.31
C GLY A 82 6.14 3.00 -1.97
N PHE A 83 6.85 1.99 -1.47
CA PHE A 83 7.69 2.11 -0.28
C PHE A 83 8.63 3.30 -0.39
N ARG A 84 8.69 4.09 0.68
CA ARG A 84 9.59 5.23 0.82
C ARG A 84 10.73 4.88 1.78
N ARG A 85 10.40 4.49 3.01
CA ARG A 85 11.37 4.28 4.11
C ARG A 85 10.82 3.30 5.15
N LEU A 86 11.71 2.65 5.89
CA LEU A 86 11.39 1.84 7.07
C LEU A 86 12.22 2.33 8.25
N ALA A 87 11.57 2.54 9.39
CA ALA A 87 12.24 2.65 10.68
C ALA A 87 12.12 1.33 11.45
N HIS A 88 13.26 0.75 11.79
CA HIS A 88 13.38 -0.53 12.50
C HIS A 88 13.95 -0.30 13.89
N GLY A 89 13.15 -0.59 14.92
CA GLY A 89 13.52 -0.46 16.32
C GLY A 89 13.47 -1.80 17.05
N ILE A 90 14.39 -1.99 18.00
CA ILE A 90 14.50 -3.19 18.83
C ILE A 90 14.40 -2.78 20.30
N TYR A 91 13.60 -3.54 21.06
CA TYR A 91 13.31 -3.27 22.46
C TYR A 91 13.53 -4.52 23.32
N ARG A 92 13.85 -4.28 24.59
CA ARG A 92 14.14 -5.28 25.61
C ARG A 92 13.43 -4.92 26.93
N PRO A 93 13.13 -5.91 27.79
CA PRO A 93 12.42 -5.66 29.05
C PRO A 93 13.25 -4.91 30.10
N ASN A 94 14.59 -4.99 30.05
CA ASN A 94 15.48 -4.20 30.92
C ASN A 94 16.92 -4.20 30.37
N LEU A 95 17.81 -3.46 31.01
CA LEU A 95 19.22 -3.30 30.62
C LEU A 95 20.01 -4.62 30.48
N LEU A 96 19.59 -5.68 31.19
CA LEU A 96 20.21 -7.01 31.17
C LEU A 96 19.42 -8.03 30.34
N GLY A 97 18.24 -7.64 29.85
CA GLY A 97 17.36 -8.50 29.07
C GLY A 97 17.78 -8.57 27.61
N GLU A 98 17.48 -9.71 26.99
CA GLU A 98 17.69 -9.91 25.56
C GLU A 98 16.69 -9.12 24.70
N PRO A 99 17.07 -8.73 23.47
CA PRO A 99 16.15 -8.20 22.47
C PRO A 99 14.91 -9.08 22.30
N THR A 100 13.74 -8.54 22.59
CA THR A 100 12.51 -9.33 22.61
C THR A 100 11.44 -8.78 21.67
N VAL A 101 11.36 -7.47 21.48
CA VAL A 101 10.35 -6.85 20.61
C VAL A 101 11.02 -6.10 19.46
N VAL A 102 10.51 -6.31 18.24
CA VAL A 102 10.88 -5.55 17.05
C VAL A 102 9.67 -4.72 16.62
N VAL A 103 9.88 -3.44 16.34
CA VAL A 103 8.89 -2.57 15.71
C VAL A 103 9.42 -2.11 14.37
N ASP A 104 8.74 -2.53 13.30
CA ASP A 104 8.98 -2.07 11.93
C ASP A 104 7.86 -1.10 11.54
N ALA A 105 8.22 0.16 11.27
CA ALA A 105 7.30 1.17 10.73
C ALA A 105 7.65 1.49 9.28
N TYR A 106 6.89 0.93 8.35
CA TYR A 106 7.01 1.15 6.91
C TYR A 106 6.21 2.40 6.51
N ILE A 107 6.89 3.34 5.87
CA ILE A 107 6.32 4.57 5.33
C ILE A 107 6.15 4.38 3.83
N MET A 108 4.90 4.40 3.38
CA MET A 108 4.50 4.25 1.98
C MET A 108 4.23 5.62 1.36
N ASP A 109 4.12 5.67 0.04
CA ASP A 109 3.84 6.90 -0.67
C ASP A 109 2.43 7.46 -0.39
N LEU A 110 1.44 6.57 -0.32
CA LEU A 110 0.04 6.92 -0.14
C LEU A 110 -0.60 6.10 0.99
N PRO A 111 -1.64 6.62 1.67
CA PRO A 111 -2.41 5.83 2.63
C PRO A 111 -2.97 4.53 2.07
N LEU A 112 -3.46 4.59 0.82
CA LEU A 112 -3.98 3.42 0.12
C LEU A 112 -2.92 2.33 -0.08
N HIS A 113 -1.65 2.71 -0.22
CA HIS A 113 -0.56 1.75 -0.37
C HIS A 113 -0.20 1.05 0.95
N ALA A 114 -0.23 1.79 2.07
CA ALA A 114 -0.06 1.20 3.40
C ALA A 114 -1.19 0.23 3.73
N TYR A 115 -2.43 0.62 3.44
CA TYR A 115 -3.57 -0.29 3.51
C TYR A 115 -3.39 -1.49 2.57
N GLY A 116 -2.87 -1.28 1.36
CA GLY A 116 -2.57 -2.33 0.40
C GLY A 116 -1.70 -3.44 0.98
N ILE A 117 -0.51 -3.08 1.49
CA ILE A 117 0.39 -4.02 2.18
C ILE A 117 -0.30 -4.69 3.36
N PHE A 118 -1.00 -3.93 4.21
CA PHE A 118 -1.76 -4.50 5.32
C PHE A 118 -2.80 -5.53 4.84
N SER A 119 -3.54 -5.22 3.78
CA SER A 119 -4.64 -6.05 3.29
C SER A 119 -4.18 -7.36 2.66
N VAL A 120 -2.97 -7.38 2.08
CA VAL A 120 -2.39 -8.59 1.47
C VAL A 120 -1.57 -9.41 2.46
N GLU A 121 -0.97 -8.78 3.47
CA GLU A 121 -0.12 -9.47 4.45
C GLU A 121 -0.83 -9.89 5.74
N ARG A 122 -2.00 -9.33 6.05
CA ARG A 122 -2.71 -9.71 7.27
C ARG A 122 -3.08 -11.19 7.23
N ASN A 123 -2.88 -11.87 8.36
CA ASN A 123 -3.41 -13.20 8.57
C ASN A 123 -4.89 -13.08 8.94
N ARG A 124 -5.77 -13.65 8.11
CA ARG A 124 -7.23 -13.57 8.31
C ARG A 124 -7.71 -14.36 9.54
N SER A 125 -6.90 -15.30 10.03
CA SER A 125 -7.18 -16.05 11.27
C SER A 125 -6.81 -15.28 12.54
N ASP A 126 -6.04 -14.19 12.42
CA ASP A 126 -5.64 -13.38 13.57
C ASP A 126 -6.82 -12.57 14.12
N LYS A 127 -6.74 -12.26 15.41
CA LYS A 127 -7.75 -11.46 16.12
C LYS A 127 -7.71 -10.02 15.63
N MET A 128 -8.83 -9.51 15.13
CA MET A 128 -8.96 -8.09 14.79
C MET A 128 -8.88 -7.21 16.04
N VAL A 129 -8.09 -6.13 15.96
CA VAL A 129 -7.92 -5.15 17.02
C VAL A 129 -8.13 -3.73 16.48
N LYS A 130 -8.70 -2.86 17.33
CA LYS A 130 -9.02 -1.47 16.96
C LYS A 130 -7.78 -0.57 17.13
N ILE A 131 -6.82 -0.71 16.22
CA ILE A 131 -5.59 0.10 16.17
C ILE A 131 -5.47 0.65 14.75
N GLY A 132 -5.31 1.98 14.63
CA GLY A 132 -5.28 2.66 13.33
C GLY A 132 -6.58 2.48 12.53
N GLY A 133 -6.46 2.25 11.22
CA GLY A 133 -7.57 1.93 10.32
C GLY A 133 -7.92 0.44 10.23
N GLY A 134 -7.21 -0.39 10.98
CA GLY A 134 -7.39 -1.83 11.03
C GLY A 134 -6.12 -2.49 11.54
N GLY A 135 -6.25 -3.39 12.50
CA GLY A 135 -5.14 -4.15 13.06
C GLY A 135 -5.50 -5.61 13.27
N HIS A 136 -4.50 -6.48 13.16
CA HIS A 136 -4.59 -7.91 13.42
C HIS A 136 -3.51 -8.29 14.44
N LEU A 137 -3.93 -9.06 15.43
CA LEU A 137 -3.08 -9.60 16.50
C LEU A 137 -3.06 -11.12 16.40
N GLY A 138 -1.89 -11.66 16.08
CA GLY A 138 -1.57 -13.07 16.19
C GLY A 138 -0.78 -13.36 17.47
N GLU A 139 -0.28 -14.59 17.59
CA GLU A 139 0.45 -15.05 18.79
C GLU A 139 1.81 -14.34 18.98
N LYS A 140 2.52 -14.05 17.88
CA LYS A 140 3.87 -13.47 17.92
C LYS A 140 3.98 -12.11 17.22
N GLU A 141 2.89 -11.59 16.69
CA GLU A 141 2.92 -10.30 16.01
C GLU A 141 1.60 -9.54 16.06
N CYS A 142 1.70 -8.22 15.98
CA CYS A 142 0.59 -7.33 15.74
C CYS A 142 0.92 -6.45 14.53
N VAL A 143 0.04 -6.45 13.53
CA VAL A 143 0.14 -5.58 12.36
C VAL A 143 -1.01 -4.59 12.32
N PHE A 144 -0.76 -3.36 11.90
CA PHE A 144 -1.82 -2.38 11.65
C PHE A 144 -1.39 -1.35 10.60
N TRP A 145 -2.34 -0.57 10.12
CA TRP A 145 -2.06 0.57 9.25
C TRP A 145 -2.74 1.85 9.75
N LYS A 146 -2.13 3.00 9.48
CA LYS A 146 -2.71 4.33 9.73
C LYS A 146 -2.03 5.36 8.84
N GLY A 147 -2.83 6.18 8.16
CA GLY A 147 -2.30 7.06 7.11
C GLY A 147 -1.48 6.25 6.11
N ASN A 148 -0.33 6.77 5.71
CA ASN A 148 0.63 6.09 4.85
C ASN A 148 1.61 5.16 5.59
N HIS A 149 1.29 4.72 6.81
CA HIS A 149 2.14 3.83 7.59
C HIS A 149 1.53 2.44 7.68
N PHE A 150 2.33 1.42 7.37
CA PHE A 150 2.10 0.04 7.75
C PHE A 150 3.08 -0.31 8.87
N VAL A 151 2.59 -0.83 9.98
CA VAL A 151 3.40 -1.12 11.16
C VAL A 151 3.28 -2.60 11.52
N ARG A 152 4.42 -3.20 11.84
CA ARG A 152 4.52 -4.58 12.31
C ARG A 152 5.32 -4.61 13.60
N VAL A 153 4.68 -5.09 14.66
CA VAL A 153 5.31 -5.38 15.96
C VAL A 153 5.48 -6.89 16.06
N LYS A 154 6.69 -7.38 16.31
CA LYS A 154 7.03 -8.80 16.39
C LYS A 154 7.70 -9.14 17.71
N LEU A 155 7.42 -10.34 18.22
CA LEU A 155 8.19 -10.96 19.29
C LEU A 155 9.33 -11.81 18.70
N MET A 156 10.54 -11.59 19.20
CA MET A 156 11.74 -12.37 18.88
C MET A 156 11.94 -13.54 19.84
N ALA A 157 11.28 -13.51 20.99
CA ALA A 157 11.26 -14.56 21.99
C ALA A 157 9.87 -14.63 22.65
N ASP A 158 9.53 -15.77 23.23
CA ASP A 158 8.25 -15.95 23.92
C ASP A 158 8.23 -15.15 25.23
N VAL A 159 7.09 -14.51 25.51
CA VAL A 159 6.85 -13.73 26.73
C VAL A 159 5.48 -14.08 27.30
N GLU A 160 5.35 -14.08 28.63
CA GLU A 160 4.14 -14.52 29.33
C GLU A 160 2.89 -13.68 28.99
N ASN A 161 3.08 -12.39 28.69
CA ASN A 161 2.04 -11.41 28.36
C ASN A 161 2.14 -10.91 26.91
N ALA A 162 2.31 -11.84 25.96
CA ALA A 162 2.54 -11.55 24.54
C ALA A 162 1.51 -10.60 23.92
N GLU A 163 0.21 -10.85 24.15
CA GLU A 163 -0.87 -10.01 23.61
C GLU A 163 -0.79 -8.57 24.14
N GLU A 164 -0.57 -8.39 25.45
CA GLU A 164 -0.46 -7.08 26.08
C GLU A 164 0.78 -6.33 25.60
N VAL A 165 1.92 -7.01 25.48
CA VAL A 165 3.17 -6.42 24.98
C VAL A 165 2.99 -5.95 23.53
N LEU A 166 2.53 -6.83 22.65
CA LEU A 166 2.30 -6.51 21.24
C LEU A 166 1.34 -5.33 21.07
N LYS A 167 0.21 -5.34 21.78
CA LYS A 167 -0.76 -4.23 21.78
C LYS A 167 -0.17 -2.94 22.35
N GLY A 168 0.57 -3.02 23.44
CA GLY A 168 1.19 -1.86 24.09
C GLY A 168 2.13 -1.11 23.14
N PHE A 169 2.99 -1.85 22.45
CA PHE A 169 3.87 -1.29 21.42
C PHE A 169 3.08 -0.75 20.22
N ALA A 170 2.08 -1.49 19.73
CA ALA A 170 1.28 -1.06 18.59
C ALA A 170 0.51 0.25 18.89
N VAL A 171 -0.14 0.36 20.05
CA VAL A 171 -0.88 1.56 20.48
C VAL A 171 0.05 2.76 20.67
N LYS A 172 1.23 2.56 21.27
CA LYS A 172 2.22 3.66 21.42
C LYS A 172 2.76 4.13 20.07
N THR A 173 2.99 3.21 19.13
CA THR A 173 3.40 3.56 17.76
C THR A 173 2.28 4.29 17.01
N GLU A 174 1.03 3.82 17.14
CA GLU A 174 -0.14 4.39 16.48
C GLU A 174 -0.40 5.86 16.87
N LYS A 175 -0.15 6.20 18.14
CA LYS A 175 -0.28 7.58 18.66
C LYS A 175 0.68 8.56 18.00
N ASN A 176 1.82 8.08 17.52
CA ASN A 176 2.82 8.90 16.82
C ASN A 176 2.50 9.10 15.34
N ILE A 177 1.50 8.41 14.81
CA ILE A 177 1.13 8.45 13.40
C ILE A 177 -0.11 9.31 13.23
N VAL A 178 -0.04 10.27 12.32
CA VAL A 178 -1.20 11.08 11.89
C VAL A 178 -1.59 10.64 10.49
N GLY A 179 -2.89 10.49 10.24
CA GLY A 179 -3.41 10.19 8.92
C GLY A 179 -4.78 9.51 8.95
N PRO A 180 -5.38 9.27 7.77
CA PRO A 180 -6.67 8.61 7.66
C PRO A 180 -6.65 7.17 8.19
N VAL A 181 -7.80 6.73 8.66
CA VAL A 181 -8.05 5.36 9.18
C VAL A 181 -9.12 4.63 8.35
N THR A 182 -9.45 5.16 7.17
CA THR A 182 -10.49 4.65 6.28
C THR A 182 -10.02 4.73 4.83
N ILE A 183 -10.48 3.79 4.01
CA ILE A 183 -10.31 3.81 2.56
C ILE A 183 -11.68 4.10 1.93
N PRO A 184 -11.91 5.31 1.38
CA PRO A 184 -13.22 5.71 0.86
C PRO A 184 -13.77 4.77 -0.22
N GLU A 185 -12.89 4.21 -1.06
CA GLU A 185 -13.28 3.33 -2.17
C GLU A 185 -13.93 2.02 -1.71
N LEU A 186 -13.65 1.56 -0.48
CA LEU A 186 -14.32 0.39 0.09
C LEU A 186 -15.80 0.65 0.41
N ALA A 187 -16.22 1.91 0.49
CA ALA A 187 -17.63 2.27 0.68
C ALA A 187 -18.47 2.02 -0.59
N PHE A 188 -17.84 1.87 -1.76
CA PHE A 188 -18.54 1.53 -3.01
C PHE A 188 -19.09 0.11 -3.00
N PHE A 189 -18.47 -0.80 -2.25
CA PHE A 189 -18.92 -2.18 -2.18
C PHE A 189 -20.16 -2.33 -1.26
N PRO A 190 -21.07 -3.29 -1.50
CA PRO A 190 -22.11 -3.66 -0.54
C PRO A 190 -21.52 -4.10 0.81
N VAL A 191 -22.08 -3.68 1.95
CA VAL A 191 -21.52 -4.02 3.28
C VAL A 191 -22.05 -5.36 3.81
N GLU A 192 -23.28 -5.72 3.43
CA GLU A 192 -23.91 -6.96 3.87
C GLU A 192 -23.13 -8.18 3.38
N LYS A 193 -23.05 -9.21 4.23
CA LYS A 193 -22.41 -10.50 3.94
C LYS A 193 -20.92 -10.45 3.56
N ARG A 194 -20.24 -9.31 3.73
CA ARG A 194 -18.77 -9.23 3.56
C ARG A 194 -18.09 -10.19 4.52
N THR A 195 -17.13 -10.94 4.02
CA THR A 195 -16.25 -11.75 4.85
C THR A 195 -15.35 -10.82 5.68
N PRO A 196 -15.25 -11.01 7.01
CA PRO A 196 -14.31 -10.26 7.83
C PRO A 196 -12.89 -10.38 7.29
N ALA A 197 -12.17 -9.25 7.16
CA ALA A 197 -10.84 -9.22 6.57
C ALA A 197 -10.78 -9.85 5.15
N GLY A 198 -11.89 -9.78 4.39
CA GLY A 198 -12.01 -10.27 3.02
C GLY A 198 -11.72 -9.22 1.93
N ASP A 199 -11.32 -8.01 2.28
CA ASP A 199 -11.00 -6.91 1.34
C ASP A 199 -9.50 -6.80 1.01
N SER A 200 -9.12 -6.59 -0.24
CA SER A 200 -7.72 -6.35 -0.60
C SER A 200 -7.60 -5.23 -1.62
N TYR A 201 -6.52 -4.45 -1.52
CA TYR A 201 -6.13 -3.48 -2.55
C TYR A 201 -4.87 -3.97 -3.24
N HIS A 202 -4.89 -3.93 -4.57
CA HIS A 202 -3.81 -4.33 -5.46
C HIS A 202 -3.33 -3.08 -6.20
N VAL A 203 -2.03 -2.80 -6.19
CA VAL A 203 -1.41 -1.69 -6.95
C VAL A 203 -1.21 -2.03 -8.43
N ASP A 204 -1.18 -3.32 -8.75
CA ASP A 204 -1.10 -3.87 -10.10
C ASP A 204 -1.66 -5.31 -10.10
N ASP A 205 -1.78 -5.92 -11.27
CA ASP A 205 -2.14 -7.33 -11.48
C ASP A 205 -3.45 -7.76 -10.77
N LEU A 206 -4.47 -6.88 -10.80
CA LEU A 206 -5.76 -7.17 -10.18
C LEU A 206 -6.36 -8.47 -10.76
N MET A 207 -6.67 -9.42 -9.87
CA MET A 207 -7.15 -10.77 -10.21
C MET A 207 -6.20 -11.60 -11.10
N GLY A 208 -4.91 -11.24 -11.21
CA GLY A 208 -3.97 -11.89 -12.11
C GLY A 208 -4.03 -11.40 -13.57
N TYR A 209 -4.61 -10.20 -13.77
CA TYR A 209 -4.66 -9.53 -15.07
C TYR A 209 -3.95 -8.18 -15.02
N ASP A 210 -2.69 -8.14 -15.47
CA ASP A 210 -1.84 -6.94 -15.57
C ASP A 210 -2.55 -5.71 -16.18
N PHE A 211 -3.36 -5.91 -17.23
CA PHE A 211 -4.07 -4.84 -17.92
C PHE A 211 -5.21 -4.20 -17.11
N LEU A 212 -5.62 -4.81 -15.99
CA LEU A 212 -6.55 -4.19 -15.04
C LEU A 212 -5.84 -3.22 -14.09
N GLY A 213 -4.52 -3.31 -13.98
CA GLY A 213 -3.71 -2.47 -13.11
C GLY A 213 -4.17 -2.57 -11.65
N ARG A 214 -4.39 -1.40 -11.04
CA ARG A 214 -4.81 -1.29 -9.64
C ARG A 214 -6.30 -1.48 -9.42
N GLY A 215 -6.65 -2.00 -8.25
CA GLY A 215 -8.03 -2.09 -7.84
C GLY A 215 -8.25 -2.81 -6.52
N PHE A 216 -9.51 -3.10 -6.23
CA PHE A 216 -9.94 -3.75 -5.01
C PHE A 216 -10.57 -5.10 -5.31
N THR A 217 -10.41 -6.03 -4.38
CA THR A 217 -11.23 -7.23 -4.27
C THR A 217 -11.92 -7.24 -2.91
N VAL A 218 -13.16 -7.75 -2.85
CA VAL A 218 -13.91 -7.92 -1.60
C VAL A 218 -14.62 -9.26 -1.64
N GLU A 219 -14.36 -10.09 -0.64
CA GLU A 219 -14.97 -11.41 -0.47
C GLU A 219 -16.28 -11.34 0.32
N TYR A 220 -17.22 -12.20 -0.05
CA TYR A 220 -18.53 -12.34 0.57
C TYR A 220 -18.81 -13.81 0.87
N ASP A 221 -19.50 -14.04 1.97
CA ASP A 221 -20.11 -15.32 2.30
C ASP A 221 -21.62 -15.26 2.01
N LEU A 222 -22.01 -15.79 0.86
CA LEU A 222 -23.39 -15.84 0.39
C LEU A 222 -23.97 -17.22 0.72
N GLU A 223 -24.35 -17.41 1.98
CA GLU A 223 -24.99 -18.63 2.49
C GLU A 223 -24.10 -19.89 2.32
N GLY A 224 -22.83 -19.77 2.72
CA GLY A 224 -21.82 -20.83 2.58
C GLY A 224 -21.14 -20.86 1.22
N THR A 225 -21.56 -20.00 0.28
CA THR A 225 -20.92 -19.86 -1.03
C THR A 225 -20.04 -18.62 -1.05
N LYS A 226 -18.74 -18.80 -1.32
CA LYS A 226 -17.80 -17.70 -1.48
C LYS A 226 -18.04 -16.97 -2.80
N ALA A 227 -18.29 -15.66 -2.72
CA ALA A 227 -18.28 -14.78 -3.88
C ALA A 227 -17.18 -13.72 -3.73
N THR A 228 -16.64 -13.24 -4.85
CA THR A 228 -15.62 -12.19 -4.88
C THR A 228 -16.08 -11.08 -5.80
N MET A 229 -16.25 -9.88 -5.26
CA MET A 229 -16.40 -8.67 -6.06
C MET A 229 -15.04 -8.05 -6.34
N PHE A 230 -14.90 -7.42 -7.50
CA PHE A 230 -13.72 -6.62 -7.82
C PHE A 230 -14.09 -5.25 -8.38
N LEU A 231 -13.15 -4.31 -8.27
CA LEU A 231 -13.22 -2.98 -8.85
C LEU A 231 -11.83 -2.56 -9.34
N ALA A 232 -11.62 -2.53 -10.65
CA ALA A 232 -10.48 -1.91 -11.29
C ALA A 232 -10.74 -0.42 -11.51
N ILE A 233 -9.78 0.44 -11.16
CA ILE A 233 -9.87 1.90 -11.36
C ILE A 233 -8.75 2.33 -12.31
N LEU A 234 -9.08 2.47 -13.58
CA LEU A 234 -8.11 2.76 -14.63
C LEU A 234 -7.73 4.24 -14.67
N PRO A 235 -6.49 4.58 -15.07
CA PRO A 235 -6.10 5.96 -15.32
C PRO A 235 -7.00 6.60 -16.39
N PRO A 236 -7.10 7.94 -16.41
CA PRO A 236 -7.75 8.64 -17.51
C PRO A 236 -7.04 8.33 -18.82
N ASP A 237 -7.80 8.32 -19.92
CA ASP A 237 -7.23 8.16 -21.24
C ASP A 237 -6.25 9.31 -21.52
N VAL A 238 -5.02 8.97 -21.84
CA VAL A 238 -4.07 9.94 -22.38
C VAL A 238 -4.50 10.22 -23.80
N VAL A 239 -4.80 11.49 -24.11
CA VAL A 239 -5.13 11.91 -25.49
C VAL A 239 -3.88 11.74 -26.35
N GLY A 240 -3.69 10.55 -26.90
CA GLY A 240 -2.67 10.28 -27.91
C GLY A 240 -3.04 10.96 -29.22
N LYS A 241 -2.04 11.22 -30.08
CA LYS A 241 -2.32 11.64 -31.46
C LYS A 241 -3.14 10.54 -32.14
N GLN A 242 -4.38 10.85 -32.50
CA GLN A 242 -5.19 9.96 -33.33
C GLN A 242 -4.49 9.80 -34.69
N PRO A 243 -4.30 8.57 -35.18
CA PRO A 243 -3.72 8.36 -36.49
C PRO A 243 -4.62 9.00 -37.56
N GLU A 244 -4.04 9.85 -38.42
CA GLU A 244 -4.77 10.45 -39.54
C GLU A 244 -5.32 9.35 -40.46
N GLY A 245 -6.63 9.34 -40.67
CA GLY A 245 -7.32 8.36 -41.52
C GLY A 245 -7.47 6.95 -40.93
N GLY A 246 -7.03 6.70 -39.69
CA GLY A 246 -7.19 5.42 -39.00
C GLY A 246 -8.45 5.33 -38.11
N PRO A 247 -8.87 4.12 -37.71
CA PRO A 247 -9.94 3.97 -36.73
C PRO A 247 -9.53 4.60 -35.38
N PRO A 248 -10.50 5.08 -34.58
CA PRO A 248 -10.22 5.60 -33.25
C PRO A 248 -9.49 4.55 -32.40
N VAL A 249 -8.38 4.95 -31.76
CA VAL A 249 -7.69 4.09 -30.80
C VAL A 249 -8.55 4.02 -29.54
N PRO A 250 -8.96 2.82 -29.09
CA PRO A 250 -9.74 2.70 -27.88
C PRO A 250 -8.96 3.21 -26.67
N GLY A 251 -9.65 3.92 -25.77
CA GLY A 251 -9.10 4.31 -24.47
C GLY A 251 -8.59 3.12 -23.65
N ILE A 252 -7.77 3.40 -22.63
CA ILE A 252 -7.17 2.44 -21.70
C ILE A 252 -8.24 1.56 -21.07
N THR A 253 -9.32 2.16 -20.54
CA THR A 253 -10.42 1.40 -19.93
C THR A 253 -11.12 0.51 -20.96
N THR A 254 -11.35 1.02 -22.18
CA THR A 254 -11.97 0.22 -23.26
C THR A 254 -11.10 -0.97 -23.62
N THR A 255 -9.79 -0.75 -23.75
CA THR A 255 -8.81 -1.77 -24.08
C THR A 255 -8.75 -2.85 -22.99
N ALA A 256 -8.65 -2.45 -21.72
CA ALA A 256 -8.63 -3.36 -20.57
C ALA A 256 -9.92 -4.19 -20.50
N TYR A 257 -11.07 -3.57 -20.71
CA TYR A 257 -12.37 -4.24 -20.73
C TYR A 257 -12.47 -5.26 -21.88
N ILE A 258 -12.00 -4.93 -23.09
CA ILE A 258 -11.95 -5.87 -24.22
C ILE A 258 -11.02 -7.04 -23.94
N LYS A 259 -9.84 -6.79 -23.35
CA LYS A 259 -8.88 -7.83 -22.96
C LYS A 259 -9.49 -8.77 -21.92
N LEU A 260 -10.10 -8.22 -20.86
CA LEU A 260 -10.78 -9.00 -19.83
C LEU A 260 -11.87 -9.87 -20.44
N ARG A 261 -12.71 -9.28 -21.29
CA ARG A 261 -13.77 -10.01 -21.99
C ARG A 261 -13.22 -11.17 -22.81
N ARG A 262 -12.11 -10.97 -23.52
CA ARG A 262 -11.46 -12.03 -24.31
C ARG A 262 -10.85 -13.13 -23.45
N ALA A 263 -10.35 -12.78 -22.27
CA ALA A 263 -9.76 -13.73 -21.33
C ALA A 263 -10.82 -14.61 -20.65
N LEU A 264 -12.01 -14.05 -20.41
CA LEU A 264 -13.08 -14.70 -19.65
C LEU A 264 -14.17 -15.36 -20.51
N LEU A 265 -14.26 -15.01 -21.80
CA LEU A 265 -15.22 -15.60 -22.73
C LEU A 265 -14.52 -16.56 -23.67
N GLY A 266 -15.10 -17.75 -23.85
CA GLY A 266 -14.72 -18.65 -24.93
C GLY A 266 -14.98 -18.02 -26.30
N ALA A 267 -14.26 -18.48 -27.33
CA ALA A 267 -14.49 -18.03 -28.69
C ALA A 267 -15.94 -18.30 -29.12
N GLY A 268 -16.72 -17.23 -29.40
CA GLY A 268 -18.09 -17.33 -29.91
C GLY A 268 -19.21 -16.92 -28.95
N GLU A 269 -18.92 -16.56 -27.69
CA GLU A 269 -19.96 -16.12 -26.75
C GLU A 269 -20.44 -14.68 -27.01
N THR A 270 -21.76 -14.51 -27.12
CA THR A 270 -22.41 -13.21 -27.28
C THR A 270 -22.74 -12.61 -25.91
N PRO A 271 -22.36 -11.35 -25.63
CA PRO A 271 -22.67 -10.71 -24.36
C PRO A 271 -24.16 -10.57 -24.16
N GLN A 272 -24.67 -11.01 -23.02
CA GLN A 272 -25.99 -10.60 -22.58
C GLN A 272 -25.91 -9.18 -22.02
N VAL A 273 -26.48 -8.21 -22.74
CA VAL A 273 -26.57 -6.82 -22.28
C VAL A 273 -27.59 -6.75 -21.15
N LEU A 274 -27.16 -6.35 -19.96
CA LEU A 274 -28.05 -6.15 -18.82
C LEU A 274 -28.59 -4.71 -18.83
N PRO A 275 -29.89 -4.51 -18.58
CA PRO A 275 -30.47 -3.18 -18.39
C PRO A 275 -30.08 -2.62 -17.01
N GLY A 276 -29.85 -1.31 -16.90
CA GLY A 276 -29.46 -0.65 -15.63
C GLY A 276 -28.02 -0.11 -15.66
N PRO A 277 -27.51 0.53 -14.58
CA PRO A 277 -26.53 1.63 -14.64
C PRO A 277 -25.15 1.31 -15.25
N TRP A 278 -24.90 0.05 -15.60
CA TRP A 278 -23.66 -0.40 -16.20
C TRP A 278 -23.72 -0.37 -17.72
N GLN A 279 -22.72 0.28 -18.34
CA GLN A 279 -22.53 0.16 -19.79
C GLN A 279 -21.81 -1.16 -20.09
N HIS A 280 -22.32 -1.90 -21.07
CA HIS A 280 -21.67 -3.13 -21.54
C HIS A 280 -21.45 -4.14 -20.40
N ALA A 281 -22.51 -4.56 -19.72
CA ALA A 281 -22.39 -5.70 -18.82
C ALA A 281 -22.35 -7.02 -19.63
N TYR A 282 -21.62 -8.02 -19.15
CA TYR A 282 -21.58 -9.37 -19.73
C TYR A 282 -21.39 -10.42 -18.64
N ARG A 283 -21.86 -11.64 -18.90
CA ARG A 283 -21.52 -12.82 -18.10
C ARG A 283 -20.19 -13.37 -18.50
N ALA A 284 -19.45 -13.93 -17.55
CA ALA A 284 -18.16 -14.55 -17.80
C ALA A 284 -17.91 -15.68 -16.79
N SER A 285 -16.92 -16.52 -17.10
CA SER A 285 -16.39 -17.48 -16.14
C SER A 285 -14.92 -17.18 -15.90
N GLU A 286 -14.54 -16.96 -14.64
CA GLU A 286 -13.15 -16.81 -14.24
C GLU A 286 -12.67 -18.18 -13.70
N PRO A 287 -11.55 -18.73 -14.20
CA PRO A 287 -11.10 -20.09 -13.86
C PRO A 287 -11.02 -20.43 -12.37
N LYS A 288 -10.70 -19.47 -11.51
CA LYS A 288 -10.52 -19.65 -10.06
C LYS A 288 -11.75 -19.22 -9.25
N LEU A 289 -12.54 -18.27 -9.76
CA LEU A 289 -13.65 -17.65 -9.04
C LEU A 289 -15.03 -18.13 -9.53
N GLY A 290 -15.08 -18.86 -10.64
CA GLY A 290 -16.31 -19.39 -11.21
C GLY A 290 -17.07 -18.39 -12.09
N THR A 291 -18.36 -18.61 -12.27
CA THR A 291 -19.21 -17.77 -13.12
C THR A 291 -19.56 -16.46 -12.43
N GLY A 292 -19.80 -15.42 -13.24
CA GLY A 292 -20.04 -14.09 -12.72
C GLY A 292 -20.48 -13.09 -13.77
N LEU A 293 -20.52 -11.85 -13.32
CA LEU A 293 -20.89 -10.67 -14.10
C LEU A 293 -19.73 -9.68 -14.09
N VAL A 294 -19.44 -9.11 -15.25
CA VAL A 294 -18.48 -8.03 -15.42
C VAL A 294 -19.17 -6.87 -16.13
N ALA A 295 -18.86 -5.67 -15.69
CA ALA A 295 -19.45 -4.47 -16.21
C ALA A 295 -18.47 -3.29 -16.19
N ARG A 296 -18.77 -2.26 -16.97
CA ARG A 296 -17.95 -1.05 -17.06
C ARG A 296 -18.81 0.19 -16.81
N LYS A 297 -18.25 1.16 -16.08
CA LYS A 297 -18.81 2.51 -15.95
C LYS A 297 -17.67 3.51 -15.91
N GLY A 298 -17.63 4.41 -16.90
CA GLY A 298 -16.56 5.40 -17.04
C GLY A 298 -15.17 4.74 -17.08
N ARG A 299 -14.34 5.06 -16.08
CA ARG A 299 -12.97 4.53 -15.87
C ARG A 299 -12.90 3.27 -15.02
N CYS A 300 -14.04 2.72 -14.63
CA CYS A 300 -14.11 1.57 -13.74
C CYS A 300 -14.56 0.32 -14.49
N ILE A 301 -13.91 -0.80 -14.18
CA ILE A 301 -14.38 -2.15 -14.54
C ILE A 301 -14.65 -2.86 -13.22
N ALA A 302 -15.84 -3.40 -13.05
CA ALA A 302 -16.23 -4.06 -11.82
C ALA A 302 -17.05 -5.31 -12.12
N GLY A 303 -17.14 -6.19 -11.12
CA GLY A 303 -17.90 -7.41 -11.28
C GLY A 303 -17.97 -8.23 -10.01
N ILE A 304 -18.70 -9.33 -10.09
CA ILE A 304 -18.80 -10.33 -9.03
C ILE A 304 -18.71 -11.72 -9.66
N PHE A 305 -17.89 -12.58 -9.06
CA PHE A 305 -17.74 -13.99 -9.42
C PHE A 305 -18.09 -14.89 -8.23
N GLY A 306 -18.56 -16.10 -8.51
CA GLY A 306 -18.91 -17.10 -7.49
C GLY A 306 -20.25 -16.87 -6.81
N CYS A 307 -21.08 -15.95 -7.33
CA CYS A 307 -22.41 -15.70 -6.78
C CYS A 307 -23.37 -16.83 -7.21
N PRO A 308 -24.04 -17.52 -6.27
CA PRO A 308 -24.90 -18.67 -6.58
C PRO A 308 -26.22 -18.27 -7.26
N ASP A 309 -26.71 -17.07 -6.96
CA ASP A 309 -27.91 -16.51 -7.56
C ASP A 309 -27.57 -15.32 -8.46
N GLU A 310 -28.08 -15.35 -9.68
CA GLU A 310 -27.90 -14.30 -10.65
C GLU A 310 -28.60 -13.00 -10.26
N LYS A 311 -29.81 -13.07 -9.69
CA LYS A 311 -30.53 -11.87 -9.29
C LYS A 311 -29.76 -11.12 -8.20
N LEU A 312 -29.19 -11.86 -7.25
CA LEU A 312 -28.30 -11.31 -6.25
C LEU A 312 -27.03 -10.71 -6.88
N ALA A 313 -26.40 -11.39 -7.85
CA ALA A 313 -25.24 -10.86 -8.56
C ALA A 313 -25.54 -9.52 -9.25
N LEU A 314 -26.70 -9.42 -9.91
CA LEU A 314 -27.19 -8.19 -10.54
C LEU A 314 -27.47 -7.08 -9.52
N GLN A 315 -28.07 -7.42 -8.38
CA GLN A 315 -28.34 -6.47 -7.31
C GLN A 315 -27.03 -5.89 -6.74
N MET A 316 -26.10 -6.75 -6.33
CA MET A 316 -24.83 -6.33 -5.73
C MET A 316 -23.98 -5.50 -6.67
N THR A 317 -23.89 -5.91 -7.94
CA THR A 317 -23.19 -5.11 -8.96
C THR A 317 -23.91 -3.79 -9.20
N SER A 318 -25.24 -3.74 -9.25
CA SER A 318 -25.99 -2.49 -9.42
C SER A 318 -25.79 -1.52 -8.25
N GLU A 319 -25.77 -2.01 -7.01
CA GLU A 319 -25.48 -1.20 -5.81
C GLU A 319 -24.08 -0.58 -5.90
N LEU A 320 -23.08 -1.36 -6.32
CA LEU A 320 -21.73 -0.84 -6.53
C LEU A 320 -21.71 0.25 -7.61
N ALA A 321 -22.41 0.04 -8.73
CA ALA A 321 -22.50 1.00 -9.83
C ALA A 321 -23.02 2.38 -9.41
N GLN A 322 -24.04 2.39 -8.55
CA GLN A 322 -24.71 3.61 -8.11
C GLN A 322 -23.77 4.49 -7.29
N LYS A 323 -22.79 3.89 -6.60
CA LYS A 323 -21.81 4.58 -5.76
C LYS A 323 -20.54 4.98 -6.53
N LEU A 324 -20.30 4.41 -7.71
CA LEU A 324 -19.14 4.77 -8.53
C LEU A 324 -19.29 6.16 -9.18
N PRO A 325 -18.19 6.92 -9.29
CA PRO A 325 -18.17 8.22 -9.94
C PRO A 325 -18.45 8.17 -11.45
#